data_AF-A0A842XLP0-F1
#
_entry.id   AF-A0A842XLP0-F1
#
_cell.length_a   1.000
_cell.length_b   1.000
_cell.length_c   1.000
_cell.angle_alpha   90.00
_cell.angle_beta   90.00
_cell.angle_gamma   90.00
#
_symmetry.space_group_name_H-M   'P 1'
#
loop_
_entity.id
_entity.type
_entity.pdbx_description
1 polymer ?
#
loop_
_entity_poly.entity_id
_entity_poly.type
_entity_poly.pdbx_seq_one_letter_code
_entity_poly.pdbx_strand_id
1 'polypeptide(L)' 'MAKTIAVSDDVYDLLVKSKLPKESFSDVIRRSLRKGMRLSDIAGSRTVNKEDWKKVVKAFERQKKIDEERKRRLLD' A
#
# COMPACT_ATOMS: atom_id res chain seq x y z
N MET A 1 -22.85 -17.60 10.74
CA MET A 1 -23.98 -16.70 11.04
C MET A 1 -23.78 -15.40 10.27
N ALA A 2 -24.77 -14.98 9.48
CA ALA A 2 -24.78 -13.65 8.89
C ALA A 2 -25.31 -12.65 9.93
N LYS A 3 -24.66 -11.48 10.04
CA LYS A 3 -25.17 -10.35 10.81
C LYS A 3 -25.57 -9.26 9.83
N THR A 4 -26.75 -8.68 10.02
CA THR A 4 -27.28 -7.63 9.14
C THR A 4 -26.93 -6.25 9.71
N ILE A 5 -26.50 -5.34 8.85
CA ILE A 5 -26.32 -3.93 9.17
C ILE A 5 -27.22 -3.11 8.24
N ALA A 6 -27.80 -2.03 8.74
CA ALA A 6 -28.44 -1.02 7.92
C ALA A 6 -27.41 0.04 7.55
N VAL A 7 -27.45 0.51 6.31
CA VAL A 7 -26.60 1.59 5.79
C VAL A 7 -27.48 2.59 5.04
N SER A 8 -27.03 3.83 4.92
CA SER A 8 -27.68 4.83 4.08
C SER A 8 -27.51 4.51 2.60
N ASP A 9 -28.38 5.07 1.77
CA ASP A 9 -28.42 4.78 0.33
C ASP A 9 -27.11 5.16 -0.38
N ASP A 10 -26.49 6.27 0.01
CA ASP A 10 -25.20 6.72 -0.51
C ASP A 10 -24.08 5.71 -0.22
N VAL A 11 -24.07 5.11 0.98
CA VAL A 11 -23.11 4.06 1.36
C VAL A 11 -23.37 2.79 0.57
N TYR A 12 -24.63 2.41 0.36
CA TYR A 12 -24.97 1.26 -0.48
C TYR A 12 -24.45 1.44 -1.92
N ASP A 13 -24.66 2.61 -2.52
CA ASP A 13 -24.18 2.93 -3.86
C ASP A 13 -22.65 2.87 -3.97
N LEU A 14 -21.94 3.33 -2.94
CA LEU A 14 -20.49 3.22 -2.87
C LEU A 14 -20.03 1.76 -2.82
N LEU A 15 -20.72 0.93 -2.05
CA LEU A 15 -20.43 -0.50 -1.97
C LEU A 15 -20.67 -1.20 -3.31
N VAL A 16 -21.74 -0.85 -4.03
CA VAL A 16 -22.03 -1.38 -5.38
C VAL A 16 -20.91 -1.01 -6.35
N LYS A 17 -20.49 0.25 -6.37
CA LYS A 17 -19.40 0.72 -7.25
C LYS A 17 -18.06 0.08 -6.92
N SER A 18 -17.80 -0.23 -5.65
CA SER A 18 -16.54 -0.81 -5.19
C SER A 18 -16.46 -2.33 -5.30
N LYS A 19 -17.55 -3.02 -5.63
CA LYS A 19 -17.65 -4.49 -5.66
C LYS A 19 -17.03 -5.07 -6.93
N LEU A 20 -16.12 -6.04 -6.77
CA LEU A 20 -15.51 -6.77 -7.88
C LEU A 20 -16.40 -7.94 -8.35
N PRO A 21 -16.19 -8.48 -9.57
CA PRO A 21 -16.90 -9.67 -10.04
C PRO A 21 -16.74 -10.84 -9.06
N LYS A 22 -17.85 -11.50 -8.74
CA LYS A 22 -17.94 -12.63 -7.79
C LYS A 22 -17.60 -12.27 -6.31
N GLU A 23 -17.51 -10.99 -5.95
CA GLU A 23 -17.27 -10.53 -4.58
C GLU A 23 -18.59 -10.30 -3.81
N SER A 24 -18.67 -10.64 -2.52
CA SER A 24 -19.82 -10.27 -1.67
C SER A 24 -19.62 -8.87 -1.05
N PHE A 25 -20.69 -8.22 -0.58
CA PHE A 25 -20.54 -6.95 0.15
C PHE A 25 -19.69 -7.09 1.41
N SER A 26 -19.79 -8.23 2.09
CA SER A 26 -18.94 -8.57 3.23
C SER A 26 -17.45 -8.62 2.86
N ASP A 27 -17.13 -9.08 1.66
CA ASP A 27 -15.75 -9.11 1.15
C ASP A 27 -15.24 -7.71 0.82
N VAL A 28 -16.09 -6.85 0.22
CA VAL A 28 -15.78 -5.43 -0.02
C VAL A 28 -15.45 -4.71 1.29
N ILE A 29 -16.29 -4.88 2.32
CA ILE A 29 -16.07 -4.29 3.65
C ILE A 29 -14.77 -4.82 4.25
N ARG A 30 -14.55 -6.14 4.21
CA ARG A 30 -13.32 -6.76 4.75
C ARG A 30 -12.06 -6.26 4.03
N ARG A 31 -12.09 -6.13 2.70
CA ARG A 31 -10.99 -5.60 1.89
C ARG A 31 -10.72 -4.14 2.21
N SER A 32 -11.77 -3.34 2.41
CA SER A 32 -11.67 -1.93 2.74
C SER A 32 -11.08 -1.71 4.14
N LEU A 33 -11.48 -2.53 5.12
CA LEU A 33 -10.93 -2.52 6.47
C LEU A 33 -9.50 -3.08 6.55
N ARG A 34 -9.16 -4.07 5.71
CA ARG A 34 -7.80 -4.62 5.59
C ARG A 34 -6.83 -3.66 4.93
N LYS A 35 -7.32 -2.66 4.21
CA LYS A 35 -6.54 -1.55 3.67
C LYS A 35 -6.14 -0.59 4.82
N GLY A 36 -5.58 -1.13 5.89
CA GLY A 36 -4.88 -0.34 6.90
C GLY A 36 -3.72 0.41 6.24
N MET A 37 -3.56 1.67 6.65
CA MET A 37 -2.57 2.66 6.20
C MET A 37 -2.04 2.46 4.76
N ARG A 38 -2.62 3.21 3.82
CA ARG A 38 -2.02 3.38 2.50
C ARG A 38 -0.64 4.02 2.70
N LEU A 39 0.33 3.72 1.82
CA LEU A 39 1.65 4.39 1.87
C LEU A 39 1.53 5.92 1.75
N SER A 40 0.49 6.41 1.08
CA SER A 40 0.10 7.83 1.06
C SER A 40 -0.23 8.39 2.44
N ASP A 41 -0.74 7.56 3.35
CA ASP A 41 -1.11 7.96 4.71
C ASP A 41 0.13 8.11 5.61
N ILE A 42 1.29 7.58 5.17
CA ILE A 42 2.61 7.77 5.80
C ILE A 42 3.29 9.06 5.26
N ALA A 43 2.78 9.65 4.18
CA ALA A 43 3.33 10.90 3.66
C ALA A 43 3.04 12.05 4.64
N GLY A 44 4.09 12.59 5.25
CA GLY A 44 4.00 13.70 6.20
C GLY A 44 3.79 13.31 7.67
N SER A 45 3.60 12.02 7.98
CA SER A 45 3.39 11.52 9.35
C SER A 45 4.67 11.52 10.22
N ARG A 46 5.82 11.90 9.66
CA ARG A 46 7.16 11.83 10.30
C ARG A 46 7.50 10.45 10.88
N THR A 47 6.87 9.38 10.38
CA THR A 47 7.05 8.01 10.88
C THR A 47 8.48 7.50 10.71
N VAL A 48 9.25 8.04 9.77
CA VAL A 48 10.67 7.73 9.60
C VAL A 48 11.52 8.76 10.33
N ASN A 49 12.19 8.35 11.41
CA ASN A 49 13.17 9.19 12.09
C ASN A 49 14.47 9.33 11.24
N LYS A 50 15.33 10.28 11.58
CA LYS A 50 16.59 10.52 10.84
C LYS A 50 17.53 9.31 10.84
N GLU A 51 17.46 8.45 11.86
CA GLU A 51 18.33 7.29 12.00
C GLU A 51 17.91 6.15 11.07
N ASP A 52 16.61 5.91 10.96
CA ASP A 52 16.05 4.93 10.04
C ASP A 52 16.24 5.36 8.59
N TRP A 53 16.13 6.66 8.30
CA TRP A 53 16.50 7.18 6.98
C TRP A 53 17.97 6.96 6.63
N LYS A 54 18.89 7.15 7.59
CA LYS A 54 20.32 6.86 7.39
C LYS A 54 20.59 5.38 7.10
N LYS A 55 19.85 4.45 7.72
CA LYS A 55 19.97 3.01 7.43
C LYS A 55 19.55 2.70 6.00
N VAL A 56 18.45 3.30 5.53
CA VAL A 56 17.98 3.17 4.15
C VAL A 56 19.04 3.69 3.17
N VAL A 57 19.55 4.91 3.37
CA VAL A 57 20.59 5.49 2.49
C VAL A 57 21.81 4.58 2.38
N LYS A 58 22.33 4.05 3.49
CA LYS A 58 23.46 3.12 3.49
C LYS A 58 23.18 1.82 2.71
N ALA A 59 21.96 1.29 2.77
CA ALA A 59 21.60 0.10 2.02
C ALA A 59 21.63 0.35 0.51
N PHE A 60 21.18 1.53 0.06
CA PHE A 60 21.17 1.92 -1.35
C PHE A 60 22.56 2.29 -1.90
N GLU A 61 23.51 2.74 -1.08
CA GLU A 61 24.89 3.00 -1.52
C GLU A 61 25.59 1.74 -2.05
N ARG A 62 25.37 0.59 -1.38
CA ARG A 62 25.91 -0.70 -1.84
C ARG A 62 25.27 -1.13 -3.15
N GLN A 63 23.95 -0.94 -3.27
CA GLN A 63 23.21 -1.25 -4.49
C GLN A 63 23.70 -0.41 -5.67
N LYS A 64 23.93 0.89 -5.46
CA LYS A 64 24.42 1.81 -6.50
C LYS A 64 25.77 1.38 -7.07
N LYS A 65 26.71 0.92 -6.22
CA LYS A 65 28.01 0.40 -6.69
C LYS A 65 27.85 -0.86 -7.54
N ILE A 66 26.98 -1.78 -7.10
CA ILE A 66 26.70 -3.01 -7.85
C ILE A 66 26.03 -2.70 -9.19
N ASP A 67 25.12 -1.72 -9.22
CA ASP A 67 24.45 -1.30 -10.45
C ASP A 67 25.40 -0.58 -11.42
N GLU A 68 26.36 0.20 -10.91
CA GLU A 68 27.42 0.81 -11.73
C GLU A 68 28.35 -0.24 -12.33
N GLU A 69 28.73 -1.27 -11.57
CA GLU A 69 29.51 -2.40 -12.10
C GLU A 69 28.74 -3.20 -13.14
N ARG A 70 27.45 -3.47 -12.89
CA ARG A 70 26.56 -4.13 -13.87
C ARG A 70 26.43 -3.29 -15.14
N LYS A 71 26.23 -1.98 -15.01
CA LYS A 71 26.13 -1.06 -16.13
C LYS A 71 27.41 -1.05 -16.97
N ARG A 72 28.58 -1.05 -16.33
CA ARG A 72 29.87 -1.10 -17.03
C ARG A 72 30.01 -2.40 -17.84
N ARG A 73 29.69 -3.55 -17.24
CA ARG A 73 29.72 -4.85 -17.93
C ARG A 73 28.73 -5.03 -19.09
N LEU A 74 27.67 -4.23 -19.13
CA LEU A 74 26.66 -4.28 -20.20
C LEU A 74 26.94 -3.28 -21.33
N LEU A 75 27.89 -2.35 -21.13
CA LEU A 75 28.28 -1.33 -22.11
C LEU A 75 29.67 -1.58 -22.72
N ASP A 76 30.40 -2.58 -22.21
CA ASP A 76 31.57 -3.21 -22.85
C ASP A 76 31.09 -4.35 -23.77
#